data_AF-A0A914W7A0-F1
#
_entry.id   AF-A0A914W7A0-F1
#
_cell.length_a   1.000
_cell.length_b   1.000
_cell.length_c   1.000
_cell.angle_alpha   90.00
_cell.angle_beta   90.00
_cell.angle_gamma   90.00
#
_symmetry.space_group_name_H-M   'P 1'
#
loop_
_entity.id
_entity.type
_entity.pdbx_description
1 polymer ?
#
loop_
_entity_poly.entity_id
_entity_poly.type
_entity_poly.pdbx_seq_one_letter_code
_entity_poly.pdbx_strand_id
1 'polypeptide(L)'
;MKNIQNTIISDIESEVEEIKKSAPPVKKESGLKLSAVTKQGLVEAQRKQKTAKLSPAQMQMVNAKQKDMDMSYELYCDTFASVLKILTDNDAELATLTEPAKNGVLADHKQQLSEELDEFIELLGQN
;
A
#
# COMPACT_ATOMS: atom_id res chain seq x y z
N MET A 1 -16.12 -30.39 -16.70
CA MET A 1 -16.21 -29.68 -15.41
C MET A 1 -16.23 -28.18 -15.73
N LYS A 2 -17.37 -27.50 -15.59
CA LYS A 2 -17.51 -26.08 -15.98
C LYS A 2 -17.40 -25.18 -14.73
N ASN A 3 -16.47 -24.24 -14.81
CA ASN A 3 -16.07 -23.12 -13.95
C ASN A 3 -16.99 -22.65 -12.82
N ILE A 4 -16.60 -22.99 -11.58
CA ILE A 4 -17.09 -22.39 -10.33
C ILE A 4 -16.80 -20.88 -10.27
N GLN A 5 -15.70 -20.42 -10.89
CA GLN A 5 -15.33 -18.99 -10.92
C GLN A 5 -16.32 -18.11 -11.69
N ASN A 6 -16.93 -18.62 -12.76
CA ASN A 6 -17.88 -17.85 -13.56
C ASN A 6 -19.24 -17.71 -12.86
N THR A 7 -19.62 -18.70 -12.04
CA THR A 7 -20.84 -18.64 -11.23
C THR A 7 -20.70 -17.60 -10.11
N ILE A 8 -19.57 -17.59 -9.41
CA ILE A 8 -19.33 -16.64 -8.31
C ILE A 8 -19.30 -15.19 -8.82
N ILE A 9 -18.71 -14.92 -9.99
CA ILE A 9 -18.68 -13.57 -10.56
C ILE A 9 -20.09 -13.11 -10.97
N SER A 10 -20.89 -14.01 -11.55
CA SER A 10 -22.28 -13.72 -11.94
C SER A 10 -23.18 -13.44 -10.73
N ASP A 11 -22.99 -14.16 -9.63
CA ASP A 11 -23.78 -13.98 -8.42
C ASP A 11 -23.46 -12.64 -7.74
N ILE A 12 -22.17 -12.24 -7.74
CA ILE A 12 -21.73 -10.92 -7.22
C ILE A 12 -22.27 -9.78 -8.09
N GLU A 13 -22.23 -9.92 -9.41
CA GLU A 13 -22.75 -8.88 -10.32
C GLU A 13 -24.28 -8.71 -10.18
N SER A 14 -25.01 -9.81 -9.91
CA SER A 14 -26.46 -9.78 -9.68
C SER A 14 -26.82 -9.12 -8.35
N GLU A 15 -26.10 -9.40 -7.26
CA GLU A 15 -26.32 -8.74 -5.96
C GLU A 15 -26.02 -7.23 -6.02
N VAL A 16 -25.00 -6.83 -6.79
CA VAL A 16 -24.66 -5.42 -6.99
C VAL A 16 -25.74 -4.65 -7.77
N GLU A 17 -26.43 -5.29 -8.71
CA GLU A 17 -27.53 -4.68 -9.46
C GLU A 17 -28.83 -4.56 -8.63
N GLU A 18 -29.13 -5.52 -7.75
CA GLU A 18 -30.30 -5.44 -6.87
C GLU A 18 -30.16 -4.35 -5.80
N ILE A 19 -28.95 -4.11 -5.29
CA ILE A 19 -28.64 -3.04 -4.34
C ILE A 19 -28.78 -1.65 -4.98
N LYS A 20 -28.45 -1.52 -6.28
CA LYS A 20 -28.62 -0.25 -7.02
C LYS A 20 -30.08 0.11 -7.29
N LYS A 21 -30.95 -0.88 -7.46
CA LYS A 21 -32.37 -0.65 -7.80
C LYS A 21 -33.28 -0.37 -6.60
N SER A 22 -32.85 -0.73 -5.38
CA SER A 22 -33.70 -0.70 -4.18
C SER A 22 -33.34 0.37 -3.14
N ALA A 23 -32.26 1.14 -3.33
CA ALA A 23 -31.87 2.16 -2.36
C ALA A 23 -32.52 3.54 -2.66
N PRO A 24 -33.34 4.11 -1.74
CA PRO A 24 -33.73 5.52 -1.83
C PRO A 24 -32.48 6.42 -1.71
N PRO A 25 -32.51 7.67 -2.18
CA PRO A 25 -31.31 8.49 -2.29
C PRO A 25 -30.74 8.80 -0.90
N VAL A 26 -29.71 8.05 -0.50
CA VAL A 26 -29.06 8.23 0.79
C VAL A 26 -28.18 9.46 0.73
N LYS A 27 -28.51 10.44 1.57
CA LYS A 27 -27.70 11.62 1.86
C LYS A 27 -26.29 11.17 2.27
N LYS A 28 -25.28 11.71 1.59
CA LYS A 28 -23.86 11.38 1.77
C LYS A 28 -23.32 11.91 3.11
N GLU A 29 -23.60 11.25 4.22
CA GLU A 29 -22.86 11.44 5.47
C GLU A 29 -22.70 10.10 6.19
N SER A 30 -21.75 9.28 5.75
CA SER A 30 -21.18 8.17 6.53
C SER A 30 -19.88 7.73 5.88
N GLY A 31 -18.79 8.43 6.18
CA GLY A 31 -17.44 8.00 5.81
C GLY A 31 -17.03 6.81 6.64
N LEU A 32 -17.30 5.59 6.16
CA LEU A 32 -16.74 4.37 6.74
C LEU A 32 -15.21 4.46 6.62
N LYS A 33 -14.52 4.78 7.73
CA LYS A 33 -13.05 4.75 7.77
C LYS A 33 -12.62 3.30 7.71
N LEU A 34 -12.12 2.87 6.54
CA LEU A 34 -11.51 1.55 6.38
C LEU A 34 -10.38 1.38 7.41
N SER A 35 -10.35 0.22 8.08
CA SER A 35 -9.27 -0.10 9.01
C SER A 35 -7.91 -0.10 8.29
N ALA A 36 -6.81 0.14 9.01
CA ALA A 36 -5.47 0.14 8.43
C ALA A 36 -5.15 -1.18 7.69
N VAL A 37 -5.60 -2.32 8.23
CA VAL A 37 -5.46 -3.65 7.62
C VAL A 37 -6.23 -3.73 6.30
N THR A 38 -7.47 -3.23 6.27
CA THR A 38 -8.29 -3.21 5.05
C THR A 38 -7.69 -2.31 3.98
N LYS A 39 -7.08 -1.18 4.37
CA LYS A 39 -6.37 -0.29 3.44
C LYS A 39 -5.14 -0.96 2.84
N GLN A 40 -4.31 -1.63 3.65
CA GLN A 40 -3.14 -2.36 3.15
C GLN A 40 -3.53 -3.49 2.19
N GLY A 41 -4.57 -4.28 2.53
CA GLY A 41 -5.07 -5.34 1.66
C GLY A 41 -5.58 -4.82 0.31
N LEU A 42 -6.19 -3.63 0.28
CA LEU A 42 -6.63 -3.00 -0.97
C LEU A 42 -5.45 -2.57 -1.85
N VAL A 43 -4.41 -1.98 -1.25
CA VAL A 43 -3.19 -1.57 -1.96
C VAL A 43 -2.49 -2.78 -2.58
N GLU A 44 -2.35 -3.88 -1.82
CA GLU A 44 -1.77 -5.12 -2.35
C GLU A 44 -2.60 -5.73 -3.48
N ALA A 45 -3.94 -5.71 -3.36
CA ALA A 45 -4.84 -6.20 -4.41
C ALA A 45 -4.73 -5.37 -5.69
N GLN A 46 -4.68 -4.03 -5.57
CA GLN A 46 -4.48 -3.13 -6.70
C GLN A 46 -3.12 -3.35 -7.37
N ARG A 47 -2.04 -3.46 -6.57
CA ARG A 47 -0.70 -3.73 -7.09
C ARG A 47 -0.65 -5.05 -7.85
N LYS A 48 -1.24 -6.13 -7.30
CA LYS A 48 -1.35 -7.43 -7.98
C LYS A 48 -2.06 -7.31 -9.32
N GLN A 49 -3.16 -6.55 -9.38
CA GLN A 49 -3.88 -6.31 -10.62
C GLN A 49 -3.04 -5.54 -11.65
N LYS A 50 -2.29 -4.52 -11.23
CA LYS A 50 -1.39 -3.74 -12.10
C LYS A 50 -0.26 -4.62 -12.64
N THR A 51 0.38 -5.42 -11.79
CA THR A 51 1.49 -6.30 -12.17
C THR A 51 1.07 -7.48 -13.05
N ALA A 52 -0.20 -7.91 -12.98
CA ALA A 52 -0.70 -9.03 -13.79
C ALA A 52 -0.68 -8.77 -15.30
N LYS A 53 -0.59 -7.50 -15.72
CA LYS A 53 -0.54 -7.08 -17.12
C LYS A 53 0.89 -6.98 -17.67
N LEU A 54 1.90 -7.10 -16.81
CA LEU A 54 3.29 -6.94 -17.18
C LEU A 54 3.86 -8.21 -17.81
N SER A 55 4.72 -8.04 -18.82
CA SER A 55 5.54 -9.12 -19.36
C SER A 55 6.56 -9.64 -18.34
N PRO A 56 7.12 -10.85 -18.54
CA PRO A 56 8.16 -11.38 -17.64
C PRO A 56 9.38 -10.46 -17.48
N ALA A 57 9.78 -9.75 -18.54
CA ALA A 57 10.90 -8.81 -18.50
C ALA A 57 10.55 -7.57 -17.64
N GLN A 58 9.34 -7.01 -17.80
CA GLN A 58 8.86 -5.90 -16.97
C GLN A 58 8.72 -6.33 -15.50
N MET A 59 8.25 -7.54 -15.23
CA MET A 59 8.20 -8.08 -13.87
C MET A 59 9.58 -8.23 -13.23
N GLN A 60 10.61 -8.58 -13.99
CA GLN A 60 11.99 -8.59 -13.48
C GLN A 60 12.47 -7.19 -13.09
N MET A 61 12.10 -6.16 -13.86
CA MET A 61 12.41 -4.76 -13.52
C MET A 61 11.69 -4.32 -12.24
N VAL A 62 10.41 -4.68 -12.08
CA VAL A 62 9.65 -4.40 -10.84
C VAL A 62 10.30 -5.05 -9.64
N ASN A 63 10.68 -6.33 -9.73
CA ASN A 63 11.34 -7.04 -8.64
C ASN A 63 12.70 -6.43 -8.28
N ALA A 64 13.47 -5.99 -9.29
CA ALA A 64 14.75 -5.32 -9.06
C ALA A 64 14.55 -3.96 -8.35
N LYS A 65 13.57 -3.17 -8.78
CA LYS A 65 13.25 -1.87 -8.17
C LYS A 65 12.71 -2.02 -6.75
N GLN A 66 11.84 -3.00 -6.48
CA GLN A 66 11.38 -3.32 -5.12
C GLN A 66 12.56 -3.67 -4.21
N LYS A 67 13.49 -4.52 -4.68
CA LYS A 67 14.67 -4.89 -3.88
C LYS A 67 15.57 -3.69 -3.57
N ASP A 68 15.77 -2.80 -4.54
CA ASP A 68 16.52 -1.56 -4.35
C ASP A 68 15.86 -0.64 -3.31
N MET A 69 14.53 -0.50 -3.36
CA MET A 69 13.75 0.25 -2.38
C MET A 69 13.79 -0.38 -0.98
N ASP A 70 13.72 -1.70 -0.88
CA ASP A 70 13.83 -2.41 0.40
C ASP A 70 15.19 -2.16 1.05
N MET A 71 16.28 -2.24 0.27
CA MET A 71 17.63 -1.92 0.76
C MET A 71 17.77 -0.44 1.17
N SER A 72 17.18 0.47 0.39
CA SER A 72 17.15 1.90 0.71
C SER A 72 16.41 2.18 2.02
N TYR A 73 15.28 1.50 2.23
CA TYR A 73 14.50 1.61 3.47
C TYR A 73 15.26 1.10 4.68
N GLU A 74 15.93 -0.05 4.57
CA GLU A 74 16.78 -0.59 5.65
C GLU A 74 17.89 0.39 6.03
N LEU A 75 18.61 0.94 5.04
CA LEU A 75 19.64 1.94 5.27
C LEU A 75 19.08 3.22 5.92
N TYR A 76 17.90 3.67 5.50
CA TYR A 76 17.20 4.80 6.10
C TYR A 76 16.87 4.53 7.56
N CYS A 77 16.34 3.34 7.88
CA CYS A 77 16.01 2.94 9.24
C CYS A 77 17.24 2.95 10.16
N ASP A 78 18.35 2.37 9.70
CA ASP A 78 19.60 2.30 10.46
C ASP A 78 20.22 3.69 10.67
N THR A 79 20.22 4.52 9.63
CA THR A 79 20.71 5.90 9.70
C THR A 79 19.85 6.72 10.65
N PHE A 80 18.53 6.64 10.53
CA PHE A 80 17.59 7.35 11.37
C PHE A 80 17.70 6.91 12.84
N ALA A 81 17.81 5.61 13.11
CA ALA A 81 18.05 5.09 14.45
C ALA A 81 19.38 5.59 15.04
N SER A 82 20.45 5.65 14.23
CA SER A 82 21.74 6.18 14.65
C SER A 82 21.68 7.67 15.00
N VAL A 83 20.98 8.48 14.18
CA VAL A 83 20.78 9.91 14.45
C VAL A 83 19.96 10.11 15.72
N LEU A 84 18.86 9.37 15.89
CA LEU A 84 18.04 9.44 17.10
C LEU A 84 18.87 9.11 18.34
N LYS A 85 19.68 8.04 18.27
CA LYS A 85 20.58 7.67 19.37
C LYS A 85 21.55 8.79 19.72
N ILE A 86 22.19 9.41 18.73
CA ILE A 86 23.09 10.54 18.96
C ILE A 86 22.35 11.69 19.64
N LEU A 87 21.14 12.03 19.19
CA LEU A 87 20.33 13.09 19.79
C LEU A 87 19.98 12.78 21.25
N THR A 88 19.55 11.55 21.55
CA THR A 88 19.14 11.16 22.90
C THR A 88 20.31 10.93 23.85
N ASP A 89 21.48 10.53 23.34
CA ASP A 89 22.70 10.41 24.12
C ASP A 89 23.23 11.79 24.55
N ASN A 90 22.97 12.84 23.76
CA ASN A 90 23.32 14.22 24.10
C ASN A 90 22.27 14.92 24.97
N ASP A 91 20.99 14.57 24.80
CA ASP A 91 19.88 15.11 25.60
C ASP A 91 18.77 14.05 25.79
N ALA A 92 18.70 13.51 27.00
CA ALA A 92 17.75 12.46 27.35
C ALA A 92 16.28 12.92 27.31
N GLU A 93 16.01 14.23 27.44
CA GLU A 93 14.63 14.74 27.35
C GLU A 93 14.07 14.59 25.93
N LEU A 94 14.95 14.62 24.91
CA LEU A 94 14.57 14.40 23.51
C LEU A 94 14.06 12.99 23.23
N ALA A 95 14.37 11.99 24.07
CA ALA A 95 13.86 10.63 23.88
C ALA A 95 12.33 10.62 23.95
N THR A 96 11.75 11.35 24.91
CA THR A 96 10.30 11.44 25.10
C THR A 96 9.57 12.12 23.94
N LEU A 97 10.26 13.00 23.21
CA LEU A 97 9.72 13.72 22.06
C LEU A 97 9.89 12.94 20.76
N THR A 98 11.01 12.23 20.60
CA THR A 98 11.38 11.59 19.33
C THR A 98 10.84 10.17 19.19
N GLU A 99 10.65 9.45 20.29
CA GLU A 99 10.18 8.06 20.27
C GLU A 99 8.76 7.90 19.71
N PRO A 100 7.77 8.77 20.05
CA PRO A 100 6.45 8.72 19.41
C PRO A 100 6.48 9.08 17.92
N ALA A 101 7.37 9.99 17.53
CA ALA A 101 7.48 10.47 16.14
C ALA A 101 8.18 9.45 15.23
N LYS A 102 9.07 8.61 15.78
CA LYS A 102 9.87 7.64 15.03
C LYS A 102 9.02 6.74 14.14
N ASN A 103 7.99 6.12 14.71
CA ASN A 103 7.14 5.19 13.97
C ASN A 103 6.33 5.88 12.87
N GLY A 104 5.93 7.13 13.08
CA GLY A 104 5.26 7.94 12.06
C GLY A 104 6.17 8.21 10.87
N VAL A 105 7.37 8.73 11.12
CA VAL A 105 8.36 9.03 10.07
C VAL A 105 8.73 7.78 9.27
N LEU A 106 8.97 6.65 9.94
CA LEU A 106 9.29 5.38 9.28
C LEU A 106 8.11 4.84 8.45
N ALA A 107 6.88 5.04 8.90
CA ALA A 107 5.68 4.64 8.17
C ALA A 107 5.46 5.52 6.93
N ASP A 108 5.63 6.83 7.07
CA ASP A 108 5.49 7.79 5.97
C ASP A 108 6.54 7.54 4.88
N HIS A 109 7.80 7.28 5.26
CA HIS A 109 8.84 6.97 4.29
C HIS A 109 8.57 5.64 3.56
N LYS A 110 8.10 4.61 4.28
CA LYS A 110 7.70 3.34 3.66
C LYS A 110 6.53 3.53 2.68
N GLN A 111 5.57 4.39 3.03
CA GLN A 111 4.45 4.72 2.17
C GLN A 111 4.91 5.44 0.90
N GLN A 112 5.85 6.38 0.99
CA GLN A 112 6.44 7.05 -0.18
C GLN A 112 7.12 6.07 -1.13
N LEU A 113 7.94 5.14 -0.61
CA LEU A 113 8.58 4.10 -1.45
C LEU A 113 7.54 3.20 -2.11
N SER A 114 6.46 2.88 -1.39
CA SER A 114 5.34 2.10 -1.93
C SER A 114 4.64 2.83 -3.08
N GLU A 115 4.42 4.14 -2.96
CA GLU A 115 3.82 4.98 -4.01
C GLU A 115 4.73 5.09 -5.24
N GLU A 116 6.03 5.32 -5.05
CA GLU A 116 7.01 5.37 -6.14
C GLU A 116 7.07 4.03 -6.91
N LEU A 117 6.93 2.89 -6.22
CA LEU A 117 6.85 1.59 -6.89
C LEU A 117 5.56 1.45 -7.71
N ASP A 118 4.42 1.92 -7.18
CA ASP A 118 3.15 1.86 -7.90
C ASP A 118 3.19 2.73 -9.17
N GLU A 119 3.81 3.91 -9.11
CA GLU A 119 4.07 4.76 -10.29
C GLU A 119 4.98 4.06 -11.30
N PHE A 120 6.06 3.41 -10.84
CA PHE A 120 6.95 2.65 -11.71
C PHE A 120 6.24 1.51 -12.44
N ILE A 121 5.37 0.77 -11.73
CA ILE A 121 4.54 -0.29 -12.31
C ILE A 121 3.59 0.27 -13.37
N GLU A 122 2.98 1.43 -13.12
CA GLU A 122 2.09 2.10 -14.08
C GLU A 122 2.83 2.51 -15.35
N LEU A 123 4.01 3.09 -15.23
CA LEU A 123 4.86 3.46 -16.38
C LEU A 123 5.23 2.25 -17.23
N LEU A 124 5.53 1.11 -16.60
CA LEU A 124 5.81 -0.13 -17.33
C LEU A 124 4.57 -0.67 -18.04
N GLY A 125 3.38 -0.54 -17.45
CA GLY A 125 2.13 -1.04 -18.05
C GLY A 125 1.57 -0.18 -19.20
N GLN A 126 2.12 1.01 -19.44
CA GLN A 126 1.75 1.91 -20.54
C GLN A 126 2.60 1.72 -21.81
N ASN A 127 3.71 0.96 -21.73
CA ASN A 127 4.64 0.66 -22.83
C ASN A 127 4.50 -0.78 -23.32
#